data_AF-A0AA39M5C2-F1
#
_entry.id   AF-A0AA39M5C2-F1
#
_cell.length_a   1.000
_cell.length_b   1.000
_cell.length_c   1.000
_cell.angle_alpha   90.00
_cell.angle_beta   90.00
_cell.angle_gamma   90.00
#
_symmetry.space_group_name_H-M   'P 1'
#
loop_
_entity.id
_entity.type
_entity.pdbx_description
1 polymer ?
#
loop_
_entity_poly.entity_id
_entity_poly.type
_entity_poly.pdbx_seq_one_letter_code
_entity_poly.pdbx_strand_id
1 'polypeptide(L)'
;FSSSHPLRETHHVRVYEAEKRKVPNFVGGMLPRRDRGDWEYYCAMMLTIFKPWRTGQDLKIDKETTWDTAFTEFNFSSRHQQIMLNFNLQYECLDARDDYRA
;
A
#
# COMPACT_ATOMS: atom_id res chain seq x y z
N PHE A 1 -2.98 24.59 6.96
CA PHE A 1 -4.35 24.70 7.51
C PHE A 1 -4.89 26.11 7.30
N SER A 2 -6.20 26.33 7.41
CA SER A 2 -6.80 27.68 7.40
C SER A 2 -6.28 28.52 8.57
N SER A 3 -6.41 29.85 8.46
CA SER A 3 -5.93 30.78 9.48
C SER A 3 -6.53 30.55 10.86
N SER A 4 -7.75 30.02 10.94
CA SER A 4 -8.49 29.73 12.17
C SER A 4 -8.19 28.36 12.81
N HIS A 5 -7.37 27.51 12.17
CA HIS A 5 -7.19 26.14 12.65
C HIS A 5 -6.23 26.08 13.85
N PRO A 6 -6.58 25.41 14.97
CA PRO A 6 -5.76 25.39 16.20
C PRO A 6 -4.35 24.85 16.02
N LEU A 7 -4.18 23.91 15.08
CA LEU A 7 -2.88 23.28 14.79
C LEU A 7 -2.11 23.95 13.64
N ARG A 8 -2.54 25.12 13.17
CA ARG A 8 -1.92 25.81 12.02
C ARG A 8 -0.41 26.03 12.21
N GLU A 9 0.01 26.35 13.43
CA GLU A 9 1.41 26.67 13.73
C GLU A 9 2.25 25.45 14.11
N THR A 10 1.62 24.37 14.58
CA THR A 10 2.32 23.17 15.05
C THR A 10 2.36 22.05 14.02
N HIS A 11 1.41 22.00 13.07
CA HIS A 11 1.28 20.93 12.09
C HIS A 11 1.25 21.50 10.67
N HIS A 12 2.05 20.93 9.79
CA HIS A 12 2.08 21.28 8.37
C HIS A 12 2.28 20.03 7.51
N VAL A 13 1.73 20.07 6.30
CA VAL A 13 2.01 19.08 5.26
C VAL A 13 3.07 19.68 4.35
N ARG A 14 4.20 18.99 4.19
CA ARG A 14 5.27 19.39 3.28
C ARG A 14 5.25 18.46 2.07
N VAL A 15 5.00 19.02 0.89
CA VAL A 15 5.15 18.30 -0.37
C VAL A 15 6.61 18.44 -0.80
N TYR A 16 7.28 17.32 -1.01
CA TYR A 16 8.67 17.29 -1.47
C TYR A 16 8.73 17.23 -3.00
N GLU A 17 9.76 17.86 -3.57
CA GLU A 17 10.18 17.68 -4.96
C GLU A 17 10.42 16.19 -5.26
N ALA A 18 10.29 15.80 -6.52
CA ALA A 18 10.40 14.40 -6.93
C ALA A 18 11.74 13.77 -6.52
N GLU A 19 12.84 14.52 -6.60
CA GLU A 19 14.18 14.06 -6.25
C GLU A 19 14.36 13.83 -4.74
N LYS A 20 13.49 14.40 -3.90
CA LYS A 20 13.52 14.28 -2.44
C LYS A 20 12.47 13.32 -1.89
N ARG A 21 11.75 12.61 -2.77
CA ARG A 21 10.78 11.59 -2.36
C ARG A 21 11.49 10.44 -1.66
N LYS A 22 11.04 10.13 -0.45
CA LYS A 22 11.53 8.99 0.33
C LYS A 22 10.80 7.73 -0.11
N VAL A 23 11.52 6.61 -0.14
CA VAL A 23 10.92 5.28 -0.33
C VAL A 23 10.65 4.70 1.07
N PRO A 24 9.40 4.30 1.37
CA PRO A 24 9.10 3.60 2.61
C PRO A 24 9.93 2.32 2.71
N ASN A 25 10.61 2.13 3.85
CA ASN A 25 11.29 0.88 4.17
C ASN A 25 10.39 0.06 5.10
N PHE A 26 9.91 -1.09 4.63
CA PHE A 26 9.03 -1.95 5.41
C PHE A 26 9.86 -2.75 6.41
N VAL A 27 9.51 -2.64 7.70
CA VAL A 27 10.16 -3.37 8.79
C VAL A 27 9.21 -4.49 9.25
N GLY A 28 9.71 -5.72 9.38
CA GLY A 28 8.94 -6.84 9.93
C GLY A 28 8.63 -8.00 8.98
N GLY A 29 9.12 -7.96 7.74
CA GLY A 29 8.97 -9.06 6.78
C GLY A 29 8.76 -8.56 5.35
N MET A 30 8.61 -9.50 4.43
CA MET A 30 8.26 -9.18 3.04
C MET A 30 6.75 -8.95 2.91
N LEU A 31 6.35 -8.06 1.99
CA LEU A 31 4.95 -7.75 1.71
C LEU A 31 4.21 -8.96 1.09
N PRO A 32 2.91 -9.18 1.34
CA PRO A 32 2.20 -10.34 0.79
C PRO A 32 2.33 -10.43 -0.74
N ARG A 33 2.47 -11.66 -1.25
CA ARG A 33 2.54 -11.93 -2.69
C ARG A 33 1.16 -11.80 -3.32
N ARG A 34 1.14 -11.39 -4.59
CA ARG A 34 -0.10 -11.31 -5.37
C ARG A 34 -0.55 -12.67 -5.89
N ASP A 35 0.40 -13.53 -6.22
CA ASP A 35 0.21 -14.77 -6.96
C ASP A 35 -0.01 -16.01 -6.07
N ARG A 36 0.39 -15.96 -4.80
CA ARG A 36 0.20 -17.04 -3.81
C ARG A 36 -0.05 -16.50 -2.41
N GLY A 37 -0.72 -17.30 -1.57
CA GLY A 37 -0.98 -16.97 -0.17
C GLY A 37 -2.40 -16.45 0.07
N ASP A 38 -2.56 -15.65 1.13
CA ASP A 38 -3.85 -15.10 1.55
C ASP A 38 -4.21 -13.84 0.73
N TRP A 39 -5.18 -14.00 -0.17
CA TRP A 39 -5.66 -12.93 -1.04
C TRP A 39 -6.34 -11.80 -0.27
N GLU A 40 -7.14 -12.11 0.75
CA GLU A 40 -7.82 -11.10 1.56
C GLU A 40 -6.79 -10.25 2.31
N TYR A 41 -5.73 -10.88 2.83
CA TYR A 41 -4.62 -10.17 3.45
C TYR A 41 -3.83 -9.30 2.47
N TYR A 42 -3.60 -9.79 1.24
CA TYR A 42 -3.00 -8.99 0.17
C TYR A 42 -3.83 -7.73 -0.12
N CYS A 43 -5.13 -7.88 -0.32
CA CYS A 43 -6.06 -6.78 -0.55
C CYS A 43 -6.05 -5.75 0.59
N ALA A 44 -6.14 -6.23 1.84
CA ALA A 44 -6.09 -5.37 3.02
C ALA A 44 -4.77 -4.59 3.10
N MET A 45 -3.64 -5.24 2.84
CA MET A 45 -2.32 -4.58 2.86
C MET A 45 -2.21 -3.52 1.75
N MET A 46 -2.63 -3.83 0.53
CA MET A 46 -2.56 -2.88 -0.59
C MET A 46 -3.47 -1.66 -0.38
N LEU A 47 -4.67 -1.86 0.16
CA LEU A 47 -5.55 -0.75 0.58
C LEU A 47 -4.87 0.09 1.66
N THR A 48 -4.27 -0.54 2.67
CA THR A 48 -3.55 0.16 3.76
C THR A 48 -2.41 1.03 3.23
N ILE A 49 -1.71 0.60 2.18
CA ILE A 49 -0.58 1.34 1.62
C ILE A 49 -1.02 2.48 0.70
N PHE A 50 -2.05 2.28 -0.14
CA PHE A 50 -2.35 3.18 -1.26
C PHE A 50 -3.67 3.95 -1.15
N LYS A 51 -4.63 3.47 -0.36
CA LYS A 51 -5.86 4.22 -0.08
C LYS A 51 -5.53 5.26 1.00
N PRO A 52 -5.96 6.51 0.89
CA PRO A 52 -5.85 7.45 2.02
C PRO A 52 -6.81 7.03 3.15
N TRP A 53 -6.31 6.89 4.37
CA TRP A 53 -7.11 6.55 5.56
C TRP A 53 -6.56 7.21 6.82
N ARG A 54 -7.43 7.39 7.82
CA ARG A 54 -7.11 7.81 9.18
C ARG A 54 -7.51 6.75 10.19
N THR A 55 -8.59 6.02 9.94
CA THR A 55 -9.03 4.88 10.74
C THR A 55 -9.31 3.67 9.85
N GLY A 56 -9.43 2.47 10.43
CA GLY A 56 -9.70 1.26 9.67
C GLY A 56 -11.04 1.30 8.91
N GLN A 57 -12.01 2.10 9.38
CA GLN A 57 -13.29 2.31 8.70
C GLN A 57 -13.16 3.07 7.38
N ASP A 58 -12.07 3.81 7.15
CA ASP A 58 -11.84 4.43 5.85
C ASP A 58 -11.40 3.39 4.80
N LEU A 59 -10.92 2.22 5.22
CA LEU A 59 -10.41 1.20 4.31
C LEU A 59 -11.53 0.34 3.70
N LYS A 60 -12.58 0.04 4.46
CA LYS A 60 -13.77 -0.70 3.98
C LYS A 60 -15.07 -0.14 4.57
N ILE A 61 -16.14 -0.15 3.77
CA ILE A 61 -17.43 0.50 4.09
C ILE A 61 -18.04 -0.06 5.37
N ASP A 62 -18.08 -1.38 5.50
CA ASP A 62 -18.59 -2.06 6.68
C ASP A 62 -17.81 -3.36 6.97
N LYS A 63 -18.24 -4.06 8.03
CA LYS A 63 -17.57 -5.29 8.47
C LYS A 63 -17.83 -6.46 7.54
N GLU A 64 -18.98 -6.49 6.88
CA GLU A 64 -19.43 -7.57 5.99
C GLU A 64 -18.76 -7.49 4.62
N THR A 65 -18.35 -6.28 4.21
CA THR A 65 -17.56 -6.04 3.01
C THR A 65 -16.22 -6.78 3.11
N THR A 66 -15.96 -7.65 2.13
CA THR A 66 -14.67 -8.35 2.02
C THR A 66 -13.57 -7.39 1.56
N TRP A 67 -12.31 -7.74 1.86
CA TRP A 67 -11.18 -6.93 1.42
C TRP A 67 -11.02 -6.97 -0.10
N ASP A 68 -11.31 -8.11 -0.75
CA ASP A 68 -11.37 -8.20 -2.20
C ASP A 68 -12.34 -7.21 -2.84
N THR A 69 -13.56 -7.11 -2.28
CA THR A 69 -14.58 -6.16 -2.77
C THR A 69 -14.08 -4.73 -2.63
N ALA A 70 -13.63 -4.35 -1.42
CA ALA A 70 -13.11 -3.01 -1.17
C ALA A 70 -11.88 -2.66 -2.02
N PHE A 71 -11.04 -3.65 -2.33
CA PHE A 71 -9.88 -3.51 -3.20
C PHE A 71 -10.32 -3.25 -4.65
N THR A 72 -11.29 -4.02 -5.15
CA THR A 72 -11.80 -3.89 -6.52
C THR A 72 -12.54 -2.57 -6.76
N GLU A 73 -13.26 -2.07 -5.74
CA GLU A 73 -13.96 -0.79 -5.81
C GLU A 73 -13.02 0.43 -5.75
N PHE A 74 -11.83 0.27 -5.15
CA PHE A 74 -10.89 1.38 -5.03
C PHE A 74 -10.11 1.59 -6.34
N ASN A 75 -10.21 2.82 -6.87
CA ASN A 75 -9.51 3.21 -8.09
C ASN A 75 -8.02 3.46 -7.83
N PHE A 76 -7.20 2.43 -7.97
CA PHE A 76 -5.75 2.56 -7.93
C PHE A 76 -5.22 3.32 -9.16
N SER A 77 -4.34 4.30 -8.93
CA SER A 77 -3.64 4.98 -10.03
C SER A 77 -2.69 4.01 -10.74
N SER A 78 -2.34 4.30 -12.00
CA SER A 78 -1.34 3.52 -12.75
C SER A 78 -0.01 3.41 -11.99
N ARG A 79 0.36 4.46 -11.24
CA ARG A 79 1.56 4.43 -10.39
C ARG A 79 1.42 3.43 -9.24
N HIS A 80 0.26 3.36 -8.59
CA HIS A 80 0.01 2.38 -7.53
C HIS A 80 0.14 0.96 -8.07
N GLN A 81 -0.52 0.66 -9.20
CA GLN A 81 -0.47 -0.65 -9.84
C GLN A 81 0.95 -1.06 -10.23
N GLN A 82 1.76 -0.12 -10.74
CA GLN A 82 3.16 -0.39 -11.07
C GLN A 82 4.00 -0.71 -9.82
N ILE A 83 3.76 -0.01 -8.70
CA ILE A 83 4.45 -0.31 -7.44
C ILE A 83 4.03 -1.70 -6.91
N MET A 84 2.74 -2.04 -6.97
CA MET A 84 2.25 -3.36 -6.60
C MET A 84 2.91 -4.49 -7.41
N LEU A 85 3.06 -4.28 -8.73
CA LEU A 85 3.76 -5.22 -9.60
C LEU A 85 5.22 -5.41 -9.15
N ASN A 86 5.91 -4.31 -8.83
CA ASN A 86 7.30 -4.37 -8.37
C ASN A 86 7.44 -5.12 -7.03
N PHE A 87 6.43 -5.08 -6.15
CA PHE A 87 6.44 -5.88 -4.93
C PHE A 87 6.46 -7.38 -5.24
N ASN A 88 5.74 -7.84 -6.27
CA ASN A 88 5.74 -9.24 -6.68
C ASN A 88 7.06 -9.65 -7.37
N LEU A 89 7.65 -8.76 -8.16
CA LEU A 89 8.89 -9.02 -8.90
C LEU A 89 10.04 -9.50 -8.00
N GLN A 90 10.17 -8.94 -6.78
CA GLN A 90 11.20 -9.39 -5.84
C GLN A 90 11.08 -10.89 -5.55
N TYR A 91 9.86 -11.40 -5.44
CA TYR A 91 9.62 -12.81 -5.20
C TYR A 91 9.86 -13.67 -6.43
N GLU A 92 9.46 -13.21 -7.62
CA GLU A 92 9.74 -13.91 -8.88
C GLU A 92 11.25 -14.12 -9.05
N CYS A 93 12.07 -13.12 -8.72
CA CYS A 93 13.52 -13.24 -8.74
C CYS A 93 14.06 -14.23 -7.69
N LEU A 94 13.47 -14.26 -6.49
CA LEU A 94 13.87 -15.21 -5.44
C LEU A 94 13.52 -16.65 -5.84
N ASP A 95 12.30 -16.87 -6.33
CA ASP A 95 11.83 -18.17 -6.80
C ASP A 95 12.71 -18.67 -7.96
N ALA A 96 12.98 -17.83 -8.97
CA ALA A 96 13.83 -18.21 -10.11
C ALA A 96 15.27 -18.59 -9.70
N ARG A 97 15.82 -17.92 -8.69
CA ARG A 97 17.16 -18.27 -8.14
C ARG A 97 17.13 -19.63 -7.46
N ASP A 98 16.08 -19.92 -6.69
CA ASP A 98 15.98 -21.15 -5.91
C ASP A 98 15.65 -22.33 -6.83
N ASP A 99 14.82 -22.14 -7.86
CA ASP A 99 14.55 -23.12 -8.92
C ASP A 99 15.81 -23.48 -9.72
N TYR A 100 16.71 -22.51 -9.98
CA TYR A 100 18.01 -22.78 -10.62
C TYR A 100 18.95 -23.64 -9.75
N ARG A 101 18.73 -23.66 -8.43
CA ARG A 101 19.57 -24.38 -7.46
C ARG A 101 19.02 -25.75 -7.07
N ALA A 102 17.82 -26.11 -7.53
CA ALA A 102 17.16 -27.39 -7.29
C ALA A 102 17.58 -28.45 -8.31
#